data_AF-A0A8S2TJZ4-F1
#
_entry.id   AF-A0A8S2TJZ4-F1
#
_cell.length_a   1.000
_cell.length_b   1.000
_cell.length_c   1.000
_cell.angle_alpha   90.00
_cell.angle_beta   90.00
_cell.angle_gamma   90.00
#
_symmetry.space_group_name_H-M   'P 1'
#
loop_
_entity.id
_entity.type
_entity.pdbx_description
1 polymer ?
#
loop_
_entity_poly.entity_id
_entity_poly.type
_entity_poly.pdbx_seq_one_letter_code
_entity_poly.pdbx_strand_id
1 'polypeptide(L)' 'MTDTVVPATSDKTVSSTETVANDDSVTTVTKSKTIHPDHSVTVTTTVDKTE' A
#
# COMPACT_ATOMS: atom_id res chain seq x y z
N MET A 1 -8.56 -18.87 34.78
CA MET A 1 -7.70 -17.84 34.17
C MET A 1 -8.11 -17.76 32.72
N THR A 2 -8.61 -16.63 32.27
CA THR A 2 -9.01 -16.42 30.86
C THR A 2 -7.88 -15.67 30.17
N ASP A 3 -7.18 -16.35 29.27
CA ASP A 3 -6.26 -15.70 28.33
C ASP A 3 -7.08 -14.92 27.31
N THR A 4 -7.12 -13.59 27.48
CA THR A 4 -7.67 -12.69 26.48
C THR A 4 -6.69 -12.60 25.33
N VAL A 5 -6.93 -13.34 24.25
CA VAL A 5 -6.24 -13.15 22.98
C VAL A 5 -6.73 -11.82 22.40
N VAL A 6 -5.91 -10.77 22.47
CA VAL A 6 -6.18 -9.51 21.77
C VAL A 6 -5.76 -9.72 20.31
N PRO A 7 -6.70 -9.78 19.34
CA PRO A 7 -6.33 -9.87 17.93
C PRO A 7 -5.56 -8.61 17.53
N ALA A 8 -4.58 -8.73 16.63
CA ALA A 8 -3.90 -7.57 16.07
C ALA A 8 -4.92 -6.71 15.30
N THR A 9 -5.37 -5.61 15.90
CA THR A 9 -6.52 -4.80 15.42
C THR A 9 -6.13 -3.72 14.41
N SER A 10 -4.88 -3.65 13.97
CA SER A 10 -4.39 -2.58 13.10
C SER A 10 -4.13 -3.05 11.68
N ASP A 11 -4.51 -2.22 10.72
CA ASP A 11 -4.15 -2.38 9.32
C ASP A 11 -2.64 -2.40 9.13
N LYS A 12 -2.16 -3.29 8.26
CA LYS A 12 -0.76 -3.36 7.85
C LYS A 12 -0.66 -3.02 6.38
N THR A 13 -0.07 -1.87 6.08
CA THR A 13 0.15 -1.41 4.70
C THR A 13 1.62 -1.52 4.34
N VAL A 14 1.89 -2.10 3.17
CA VAL A 14 3.18 -2.01 2.50
C VAL A 14 2.99 -1.23 1.20
N SER A 15 3.95 -0.38 0.87
CA SER A 15 3.91 0.42 -0.36
C SER A 15 5.25 0.33 -1.08
N SER A 16 5.19 0.31 -2.41
CA SER A 16 6.34 0.32 -3.29
C SER A 16 6.12 1.36 -4.37
N THR A 17 7.12 2.20 -4.60
CA THR A 17 7.07 3.28 -5.59
C THR A 17 8.17 3.07 -6.62
N GLU A 18 7.80 3.21 -7.88
CA GLU A 18 8.70 3.16 -9.04
C GLU A 18 8.55 4.49 -9.78
N THR A 19 9.67 5.17 -10.05
CA THR A 19 9.67 6.44 -10.81
C THR A 19 10.53 6.28 -12.05
N VAL A 20 9.99 6.73 -13.19
CA VAL A 20 10.67 6.78 -14.48
C VAL A 20 10.64 8.23 -14.96
N ALA A 21 11.81 8.80 -15.23
CA ALA A 21 11.96 10.15 -15.76
C ALA A 21 12.62 10.11 -17.15
N ASN A 22 12.12 10.92 -18.07
CA ASN A 22 12.68 11.24 -19.39
C ASN A 22 12.71 12.77 -19.57
N ASP A 23 13.32 13.28 -20.64
CA ASP A 23 13.60 14.73 -20.86
C ASP A 23 12.50 15.68 -20.37
N ASP A 24 11.26 15.50 -20.81
CA ASP A 24 10.12 16.38 -20.47
C ASP A 24 9.03 15.66 -19.65
N SER A 25 9.28 14.46 -19.12
CA SER A 25 8.21 13.73 -18.42
C SER A 25 8.71 12.91 -17.26
N VAL A 26 7.93 12.94 -16.17
CA VAL A 26 8.11 12.08 -15.01
C VAL A 26 6.84 11.26 -14.82
N THR A 27 7.01 9.94 -14.74
CA THR A 27 5.93 9.02 -14.38
C THR A 27 6.30 8.35 -13.06
N THR A 28 5.40 8.41 -12.08
CA THR A 28 5.53 7.74 -10.79
C THR A 28 4.39 6.75 -10.60
N VAL A 29 4.74 5.50 -10.30
CA VAL A 29 3.79 4.43 -10.01
C VAL A 29 3.95 4.03 -8.55
N THR A 30 2.89 4.18 -7.76
CA THR A 30 2.85 3.71 -6.37
C THR A 30 1.88 2.55 -6.24
N LYS A 31 2.36 1.42 -5.75
CA LYS A 31 1.58 0.21 -5.48
C LYS A 31 1.52 0.01 -3.97
N SER A 32 0.31 -0.09 -3.43
CA SER A 32 0.09 -0.32 -2.00
C SER A 32 -0.74 -1.58 -1.78
N LYS A 33 -0.38 -2.35 -0.76
CA LYS A 33 -1.13 -3.52 -0.31
C LYS A 33 -1.40 -3.38 1.19
N THR A 34 -2.66 -3.43 1.57
CA THR A 34 -3.13 -3.35 2.94
C THR A 34 -3.73 -4.69 3.34
N ILE A 35 -3.32 -5.23 4.49
CA ILE A 35 -3.92 -6.40 5.13
C ILE A 35 -4.72 -5.90 6.32
N HIS A 36 -6.02 -6.18 6.32
CA HIS A 36 -6.95 -5.79 7.37
C HIS A 36 -7.02 -6.87 8.47
N PRO A 37 -7.48 -6.51 9.69
CA PRO A 37 -7.64 -7.46 10.79
C PRO A 37 -8.63 -8.60 10.51
N ASP A 38 -9.58 -8.40 9.59
CA ASP A 38 -10.53 -9.41 9.14
C ASP A 38 -9.95 -10.34 8.05
N HIS A 39 -8.63 -10.28 7.84
CA HIS A 39 -7.89 -10.99 6.80
C HIS A 39 -8.24 -10.57 5.37
N SER A 40 -9.03 -9.51 5.18
CA SER A 40 -9.24 -8.94 3.85
C SER A 40 -8.00 -8.18 3.37
N VAL A 41 -7.87 -8.06 2.05
CA VAL A 41 -6.71 -7.44 1.41
C VAL A 41 -7.18 -6.39 0.42
N THR A 42 -6.69 -5.16 0.61
CA THR A 42 -6.89 -4.06 -0.35
C THR A 42 -5.60 -3.84 -1.14
N VAL A 43 -5.72 -3.70 -2.46
CA VAL A 43 -4.59 -3.37 -3.34
C VAL A 43 -4.93 -2.08 -4.08
N THR A 44 -4.02 -1.11 -4.04
CA THR A 44 -4.18 0.19 -4.71
C THR A 44 -2.98 0.45 -5.60
N THR A 45 -3.22 0.92 -6.82
CA THR A 45 -2.17 1.41 -7.72
C THR A 45 -2.51 2.83 -8.14
N THR A 46 -1.59 3.76 -7.89
CA THR A 46 -1.70 5.15 -8.31
C THR A 46 -0.63 5.42 -9.35
N VAL A 47 -1.02 6.03 -10.47
CA VAL A 47 -0.12 6.48 -11.52
C VAL A 47 -0.22 8.00 -11.60
N ASP A 48 0.91 8.66 -11.37
CA ASP A 48 1.07 10.10 -11.52
C ASP A 48 1.98 10.36 -12.73
N LYS A 49 1.54 11.23 -13.64
CA LYS A 49 2.29 11.62 -14.84
C LYS A 49 2.36 13.13 -14.87
N THR A 50 3.58 13.65 -14.87
CA THR A 50 3.89 15.05 -15.14
C THR A 50 4.51 15.15 -16.54
N GLU A 51 4.04 16.14 -17.32
CA GLU A 51 4.50 16.54 -18.66
C GLU A 51 4.80 18.04 -18.68
#